data_AF-A0A660VQC8-F1
#
_entry.id   AF-A0A660VQC8-F1
#
_cell.length_a   1.000
_cell.length_b   1.000
_cell.length_c   1.000
_cell.angle_alpha   90.00
_cell.angle_beta   90.00
_cell.angle_gamma   90.00
#
_symmetry.space_group_name_H-M   'P 1'
#
loop_
_entity.id
_entity.type
_entity.pdbx_description
1 polymer ?
#
loop_
_entity_poly.entity_id
_entity_poly.type
_entity_poly.pdbx_seq_one_letter_code
_entity_poly.pdbx_strand_id
1 'polypeptide(L)'
;MAKIEKVFAREVMDSRGNPTVEVEVWVEGGAVGRAIVPSGASTGSYEAVELRDGGKRCGGKGVREAVRNVNKIIGPQLVGRDVEAQKEIDAFMLEMDGTENKSNLGANAILGVSIACVKAAAAAAQKPLYAYLGGDDATLLPVPLVNVLNGGKHADNNLDFQEFMLVPLGFERFSDAIWATTEVFAQVRDVLRRRGLLCGVGDEGGYAPQLRSNA
;
A
#
# COMPACT_ATOMS: atom_id res chain seq x y z
N MET A 1 -19.89 -12.43 16.81
CA MET A 1 -20.27 -11.45 15.78
C MET A 1 -19.85 -10.09 16.26
N ALA A 2 -18.70 -9.62 15.77
CA ALA A 2 -18.21 -8.28 16.04
C ALA A 2 -18.83 -7.31 15.03
N LYS A 3 -19.79 -6.50 15.46
CA LYS A 3 -20.45 -5.54 14.57
C LYS A 3 -19.63 -4.26 14.43
N ILE A 4 -19.68 -3.65 13.26
CA ILE A 4 -19.07 -2.35 13.01
C ILE A 4 -19.83 -1.26 13.79
N GLU A 5 -19.15 -0.54 14.68
CA GLU A 5 -19.70 0.60 15.41
C GLU A 5 -19.47 1.91 14.67
N LYS A 6 -18.29 2.05 14.03
CA LYS A 6 -17.87 3.30 13.40
C LYS A 6 -16.89 3.03 12.27
N VAL A 7 -17.02 3.82 11.21
CA VAL A 7 -16.03 3.94 10.14
C VAL A 7 -15.65 5.41 10.05
N PHE A 8 -14.36 5.70 9.99
CA PHE A 8 -13.84 7.07 9.87
C PHE A 8 -12.68 7.09 8.90
N ALA A 9 -12.62 8.11 8.05
CA ALA A 9 -11.48 8.39 7.21
C ALA A 9 -10.88 9.76 7.47
N ARG A 10 -9.57 9.87 7.26
CA ARG A 10 -8.82 11.11 7.22
C ARG A 10 -7.83 11.09 6.07
N GLU A 11 -7.39 12.29 5.69
CA GLU A 11 -6.30 12.46 4.74
C GLU A 11 -4.97 12.46 5.50
N VAL A 12 -4.00 11.68 5.00
CA VAL A 12 -2.63 11.61 5.49
C VAL A 12 -1.65 11.76 4.33
N MET A 13 -0.34 11.72 4.57
CA MET A 13 0.69 11.84 3.54
C MET A 13 1.35 10.48 3.27
N ASP A 14 1.57 10.16 1.99
CA ASP A 14 2.36 9.00 1.56
C ASP A 14 3.87 9.24 1.65
N SER A 15 4.68 8.23 1.30
CA SER A 15 6.14 8.30 1.34
C SER A 15 6.75 9.36 0.40
N ARG A 16 5.99 9.83 -0.60
CA ARG A 16 6.38 10.86 -1.56
C ARG A 16 5.81 12.24 -1.20
N GLY A 17 5.15 12.35 -0.05
CA GLY A 17 4.53 13.58 0.42
C GLY A 17 3.25 13.96 -0.34
N ASN A 18 2.61 13.03 -1.05
CA ASN A 18 1.29 13.25 -1.65
C ASN A 18 0.19 12.84 -0.66
N PRO A 19 -0.99 13.48 -0.71
CA PRO A 19 -2.12 13.05 0.08
C PRO A 19 -2.57 11.62 -0.25
N THR A 20 -3.01 10.86 0.75
CA THR A 20 -3.69 9.56 0.61
C THR A 20 -4.74 9.36 1.71
N VAL A 21 -5.58 8.34 1.56
CA VAL A 21 -6.67 8.03 2.47
C VAL A 21 -6.18 7.09 3.57
N GLU A 22 -6.45 7.44 4.82
CA GLU A 22 -6.39 6.54 5.96
C GLU A 22 -7.81 6.27 6.48
N VAL A 23 -8.13 5.01 6.76
CA VAL A 23 -9.43 4.58 7.30
C VAL A 23 -9.22 3.83 8.61
N GLU A 24 -10.10 4.09 9.57
CA GLU A 24 -10.27 3.37 10.83
C GLU A 24 -11.67 2.77 10.92
N VAL A 25 -11.75 1.51 11.35
CA VAL A 25 -13.00 0.79 11.61
C VAL A 25 -12.96 0.32 13.07
N TRP A 26 -13.96 0.73 13.85
CA TRP A 26 -14.17 0.28 15.23
C TRP A 26 -15.30 -0.73 15.25
N VAL A 27 -15.14 -1.76 16.07
CA VAL A 27 -16.13 -2.81 16.23
C VAL A 27 -16.53 -2.96 17.68
N GLU A 28 -17.73 -3.47 17.92
CA GLU A 28 -18.24 -3.80 19.24
C GLU A 28 -17.22 -4.68 19.98
N GLY A 29 -16.94 -4.34 21.23
CA GLY A 29 -15.87 -4.99 22.01
C GLY A 29 -14.50 -4.31 21.91
N GLY A 30 -14.38 -3.20 21.17
CA GLY A 30 -13.26 -2.27 21.24
C GLY A 30 -12.08 -2.58 20.30
N ALA A 31 -12.19 -3.61 19.45
CA ALA A 31 -11.18 -3.86 18.42
C ALA A 31 -11.22 -2.76 17.34
N VAL A 32 -10.05 -2.45 16.77
CA VAL A 32 -9.88 -1.40 15.78
C VAL A 32 -8.97 -1.86 14.66
N GLY A 33 -9.39 -1.65 13.42
CA GLY A 33 -8.56 -1.85 12.23
C GLY A 33 -8.23 -0.51 11.59
N ARG A 34 -6.97 -0.35 11.17
CA ARG A 34 -6.48 0.86 10.50
C ARG A 34 -5.75 0.53 9.20
N ALA A 35 -6.05 1.24 8.13
CA ALA A 35 -5.42 1.08 6.83
C ALA A 35 -5.08 2.43 6.21
N ILE A 36 -3.86 2.54 5.67
CA ILE A 36 -3.44 3.65 4.80
C ILE A 36 -3.32 3.07 3.40
N VAL A 37 -3.89 3.77 2.42
CA VAL A 37 -3.93 3.29 1.04
C VAL A 37 -2.66 3.73 0.29
N PRO A 38 -1.96 2.82 -0.39
CA PRO A 38 -0.80 3.19 -1.21
C PRO A 38 -1.25 3.90 -2.50
N SER A 39 -0.35 4.67 -3.11
CA SER A 39 -0.57 5.28 -4.43
C SER A 39 0.66 5.11 -5.30
N GLY A 40 0.48 4.53 -6.49
CA GLY A 40 1.55 4.27 -7.45
C GLY A 40 2.01 5.52 -8.20
N ALA A 41 3.23 5.50 -8.74
CA ALA A 41 3.73 6.55 -9.65
C ALA A 41 3.25 6.35 -11.09
N SER A 42 3.13 5.09 -11.50
CA SER A 42 2.73 4.68 -12.84
C SER A 42 1.47 3.83 -12.70
N THR A 43 0.32 4.41 -13.03
CA THR A 43 -0.96 3.70 -13.03
C THR A 43 -1.24 3.16 -14.43
N GLY A 44 -1.49 1.86 -14.55
CA GLY A 44 -2.00 1.26 -15.78
C GLY A 44 -3.37 1.81 -16.18
N SER A 45 -3.66 1.87 -17.48
CA SER A 45 -4.91 2.44 -18.01
C SER A 45 -6.17 1.65 -17.62
N TYR A 46 -6.01 0.43 -17.13
CA TYR A 46 -7.10 -0.48 -16.71
C TYR A 46 -7.16 -0.67 -15.19
N GLU A 47 -6.38 0.10 -14.42
CA GLU A 47 -6.47 0.06 -12.96
C GLU A 47 -7.79 0.67 -12.46
N ALA A 48 -8.20 0.24 -11.27
CA ALA A 48 -9.30 0.89 -10.56
C ALA A 48 -8.93 2.35 -10.25
N VAL A 49 -9.90 3.24 -10.31
CA VAL A 49 -9.65 4.68 -10.29
C VAL A 49 -9.35 5.16 -8.87
N GLU A 50 -8.14 5.64 -8.64
CA GLU A 50 -7.82 6.45 -7.47
C GLU A 50 -8.51 7.82 -7.59
N LEU A 51 -9.45 8.13 -6.69
CA LEU A 51 -10.17 9.40 -6.73
C LEU A 51 -9.32 10.52 -6.12
N ARG A 52 -9.00 11.51 -6.96
CA ARG A 52 -8.25 12.73 -6.62
C ARG A 52 -9.13 13.96 -6.78
N ASP A 53 -8.93 14.96 -5.92
CA ASP A 53 -9.74 16.19 -5.86
C ASP A 53 -9.56 17.09 -7.11
N GLY A 54 -8.40 17.01 -7.78
CA GLY A 54 -8.01 18.00 -8.79
C GLY A 54 -7.82 19.40 -8.20
N GLY A 55 -7.79 20.41 -9.08
CA GLY A 55 -7.63 21.81 -8.68
C GLY A 55 -6.25 22.18 -8.14
N LYS A 56 -6.17 23.24 -7.33
CA LYS A 56 -4.89 23.84 -6.89
C LYS A 56 -4.24 23.13 -5.71
N ARG A 57 -5.03 22.46 -4.86
CA ARG A 57 -4.53 21.89 -3.61
C ARG A 57 -3.64 20.68 -3.89
N CYS A 58 -2.44 20.67 -3.30
CA CYS A 58 -1.47 19.58 -3.47
C CYS A 58 -1.19 19.25 -4.96
N GLY A 59 -1.20 20.25 -5.84
CA GLY A 59 -1.03 20.04 -7.28
C GLY A 59 -2.11 19.19 -7.92
N GLY A 60 -3.34 19.21 -7.36
CA GLY A 60 -4.47 18.40 -7.83
C GLY A 60 -4.57 17.02 -7.19
N LYS A 61 -3.63 16.66 -6.31
CA LYS A 61 -3.53 15.32 -5.71
C LYS A 61 -4.25 15.17 -4.36
N GLY A 62 -5.08 16.13 -3.96
CA GLY A 62 -5.90 15.99 -2.75
C GLY A 62 -6.81 14.76 -2.80
N VAL A 63 -7.23 14.25 -1.64
CA VAL A 63 -8.15 13.09 -1.54
C VAL A 63 -9.34 13.36 -0.61
N ARG A 64 -9.72 14.62 -0.45
CA ARG A 64 -10.85 15.01 0.42
C ARG A 64 -12.16 14.44 -0.07
N GLU A 65 -12.34 14.29 -1.38
CA GLU A 65 -13.51 13.66 -1.97
C GLU A 65 -13.63 12.20 -1.54
N ALA A 66 -12.56 11.41 -1.68
CA ALA A 66 -12.52 10.02 -1.24
C ALA A 66 -12.75 9.90 0.28
N VAL A 67 -12.12 10.76 1.09
CA VAL A 67 -12.35 10.84 2.54
C VAL A 67 -13.81 11.16 2.87
N ARG A 68 -14.44 12.07 2.12
CA ARG A 68 -15.86 12.38 2.29
C ARG A 68 -16.73 11.18 1.93
N ASN A 69 -16.43 10.48 0.84
CA ASN A 69 -17.16 9.28 0.43
C ASN A 69 -17.13 8.21 1.53
N VAL A 70 -15.97 7.97 2.16
CA VAL A 70 -15.91 7.06 3.33
C VAL A 70 -16.78 7.57 4.47
N ASN A 71 -16.60 8.82 4.90
CA ASN A 71 -17.26 9.35 6.10
C ASN A 71 -18.77 9.59 5.96
N LYS A 72 -19.26 9.86 4.75
CA LYS A 72 -20.64 10.30 4.50
C LYS A 72 -21.48 9.30 3.73
N ILE A 73 -20.86 8.38 3.00
CA ILE A 73 -21.57 7.42 2.14
C ILE A 73 -21.31 6.00 2.65
N ILE A 74 -20.06 5.53 2.60
CA ILE A 74 -19.74 4.13 2.93
C ILE A 74 -19.98 3.84 4.42
N GLY A 75 -19.39 4.65 5.30
CA GLY A 75 -19.40 4.42 6.75
C GLY A 75 -20.81 4.25 7.34
N PRO A 76 -21.75 5.18 7.11
CA PRO A 76 -23.12 5.05 7.61
C PRO A 76 -23.84 3.77 7.16
N GLN A 77 -23.49 3.22 5.99
CA GLN A 77 -24.12 2.01 5.44
C GLN A 77 -23.48 0.70 5.95
N LEU A 78 -22.31 0.78 6.59
CA LEU A 78 -21.61 -0.37 7.17
C LEU A 78 -21.83 -0.54 8.67
N VAL A 79 -22.24 0.52 9.39
CA VAL A 79 -22.55 0.43 10.82
C VAL A 79 -23.61 -0.65 11.07
N GLY A 80 -23.36 -1.51 12.05
CA GLY A 80 -24.23 -2.62 12.44
C GLY A 80 -24.03 -3.91 11.65
N ARG A 81 -23.24 -3.90 10.56
CA ARG A 81 -22.87 -5.12 9.82
C ARG A 81 -21.80 -5.91 10.57
N ASP A 82 -21.77 -7.22 10.34
CA ASP A 82 -20.76 -8.12 10.88
C ASP A 82 -19.41 -7.89 10.18
N VAL A 83 -18.39 -7.48 10.95
CA VAL A 83 -17.04 -7.20 10.41
C VAL A 83 -16.35 -8.48 9.91
N GLU A 84 -16.78 -9.65 10.38
CA GLU A 84 -16.22 -10.94 9.99
C GLU A 84 -16.69 -11.35 8.58
N ALA A 85 -17.79 -10.75 8.08
CA ALA A 85 -18.38 -11.01 6.77
C ALA A 85 -17.67 -10.22 5.64
N GLN A 86 -16.36 -10.37 5.51
CA GLN A 86 -15.51 -9.59 4.59
C GLN A 86 -16.04 -9.55 3.15
N LYS A 87 -16.42 -10.71 2.60
CA LYS A 87 -16.95 -10.81 1.23
C LYS A 87 -18.24 -10.02 1.04
N GLU A 88 -19.11 -10.01 2.05
CA GLU A 88 -20.38 -9.27 1.99
C GLU A 88 -20.15 -7.77 2.09
N ILE A 89 -19.24 -7.34 2.96
CA ILE A 89 -18.83 -5.93 3.08
C ILE A 89 -18.23 -5.43 1.75
N ASP A 90 -17.30 -6.19 1.16
CA ASP A 90 -16.67 -5.82 -0.10
C ASP A 90 -17.68 -5.79 -1.25
N ALA A 91 -18.53 -6.82 -1.38
CA ALA A 91 -19.57 -6.86 -2.40
C ALA A 91 -20.55 -5.68 -2.27
N PHE A 92 -20.95 -5.34 -1.05
CA PHE A 92 -21.84 -4.22 -0.78
C PHE A 92 -21.21 -2.87 -1.15
N MET A 93 -19.91 -2.67 -0.90
CA MET A 93 -19.22 -1.45 -1.34
C MET A 93 -19.07 -1.37 -2.86
N LEU A 94 -18.85 -2.51 -3.54
CA LEU A 94 -18.82 -2.57 -5.00
C LEU A 94 -20.18 -2.25 -5.62
N GLU A 95 -21.26 -2.80 -5.07
CA GLU A 95 -22.63 -2.51 -5.49
C GLU A 95 -22.97 -1.03 -5.28
N MET A 96 -22.58 -0.47 -4.13
CA MET A 96 -22.80 0.93 -3.78
C MET A 96 -22.05 1.88 -4.72
N ASP A 97 -20.84 1.51 -5.15
CA ASP A 97 -20.11 2.27 -6.17
C ASP A 97 -20.80 2.20 -7.53
N GLY A 98 -21.22 0.98 -7.93
CA GLY A 98 -21.99 0.76 -9.15
C GLY A 98 -21.19 0.89 -10.45
N THR A 99 -19.87 1.08 -10.39
CA THR A 99 -19.01 1.14 -11.58
C THR A 99 -17.99 0.00 -11.59
N GLU A 100 -17.59 -0.43 -12.79
CA GLU A 100 -16.60 -1.51 -12.95
C GLU A 100 -15.22 -1.15 -12.36
N ASN A 101 -14.84 0.13 -12.47
CA ASN A 101 -13.53 0.64 -12.11
C ASN A 101 -13.50 1.43 -10.79
N LYS A 102 -14.58 1.41 -9.99
CA LYS A 102 -14.66 2.08 -8.68
C LYS A 102 -14.56 3.61 -8.75
N SER A 103 -14.99 4.22 -9.84
CA SER A 103 -14.80 5.64 -10.11
C SER A 103 -15.75 6.58 -9.35
N ASN A 104 -16.90 6.08 -8.86
CA ASN A 104 -17.88 6.90 -8.15
C ASN A 104 -17.44 7.18 -6.70
N LEU A 105 -17.05 6.13 -5.97
CA LEU A 105 -16.61 6.24 -4.58
C LEU A 105 -15.09 6.43 -4.47
N GLY A 106 -14.34 5.93 -5.46
CA GLY A 106 -12.89 5.89 -5.48
C GLY A 106 -12.36 4.55 -4.97
N ALA A 107 -11.49 3.92 -5.76
CA ALA A 107 -10.82 2.68 -5.38
C ALA A 107 -10.04 2.83 -4.07
N ASN A 108 -9.47 4.01 -3.82
CA ASN A 108 -8.80 4.36 -2.57
C ASN A 108 -9.75 4.43 -1.37
N ALA A 109 -10.98 4.94 -1.52
CA ALA A 109 -11.96 4.89 -0.45
C ALA A 109 -12.37 3.44 -0.12
N ILE A 110 -12.72 2.66 -1.15
CA ILE A 110 -13.17 1.27 -1.00
C ILE A 110 -12.08 0.39 -0.40
N LEU A 111 -10.86 0.46 -0.93
CA LEU A 111 -9.73 -0.36 -0.44
C LEU A 111 -9.37 0.00 1.01
N GLY A 112 -9.39 1.29 1.36
CA GLY A 112 -9.13 1.74 2.73
C GLY A 112 -10.10 1.12 3.73
N VAL A 113 -11.41 1.14 3.42
CA VAL A 113 -12.44 0.52 4.26
C VAL A 113 -12.29 -1.01 4.28
N SER A 114 -12.08 -1.66 3.13
CA SER A 114 -11.91 -3.10 3.01
C SER A 114 -10.77 -3.64 3.89
N ILE A 115 -9.58 -3.02 3.82
CA ILE A 115 -8.42 -3.42 4.61
C ILE A 115 -8.61 -3.07 6.10
N ALA A 116 -9.27 -1.95 6.42
CA ALA A 116 -9.56 -1.60 7.80
C ALA A 116 -10.55 -2.58 8.45
N CYS A 117 -11.58 -3.03 7.72
CA CYS A 117 -12.50 -4.07 8.18
C CYS A 117 -11.78 -5.39 8.49
N VAL A 118 -10.98 -5.93 7.57
CA VAL A 118 -10.30 -7.21 7.81
C VAL A 118 -9.30 -7.15 8.97
N LYS A 119 -8.65 -6.00 9.17
CA LYS A 119 -7.78 -5.77 10.33
C LYS A 119 -8.56 -5.69 11.64
N ALA A 120 -9.72 -5.04 11.63
CA ALA A 120 -10.60 -4.97 12.79
C ALA A 120 -11.13 -6.37 13.15
N ALA A 121 -11.51 -7.16 12.15
CA ALA A 121 -11.95 -8.54 12.32
C ALA A 121 -10.85 -9.44 12.89
N ALA A 122 -9.64 -9.36 12.35
CA ALA A 122 -8.48 -10.09 12.87
C ALA A 122 -8.16 -9.71 14.33
N ALA A 123 -8.24 -8.41 14.65
CA ALA A 123 -8.05 -7.92 16.01
C ALA A 123 -9.15 -8.41 16.97
N ALA A 124 -10.42 -8.41 16.55
CA ALA A 124 -11.54 -8.95 17.32
C ALA A 124 -11.39 -10.45 17.59
N ALA A 125 -10.90 -11.19 16.59
CA ALA A 125 -10.58 -12.62 16.70
C ALA A 125 -9.27 -12.91 17.45
N GLN A 126 -8.54 -11.88 17.90
CA GLN A 126 -7.22 -11.99 18.54
C GLN A 126 -6.20 -12.79 17.71
N LYS A 127 -6.30 -12.71 16.38
CA LYS A 127 -5.39 -13.37 15.44
C LYS A 127 -4.49 -12.34 14.74
N PRO A 128 -3.21 -12.66 14.49
CA PRO A 128 -2.42 -11.93 13.51
C PRO A 128 -3.12 -11.93 12.15
N LEU A 129 -3.02 -10.82 11.39
CA LEU A 129 -3.73 -10.65 10.13
C LEU A 129 -3.48 -11.79 9.12
N TYR A 130 -2.23 -12.27 9.01
CA TYR A 130 -1.87 -13.34 8.09
C TYR A 130 -2.59 -14.66 8.44
N ALA A 131 -2.71 -14.98 9.73
CA ALA A 131 -3.39 -16.19 10.21
C ALA A 131 -4.91 -16.06 10.12
N TYR A 132 -5.44 -14.84 10.28
CA TYR A 132 -6.86 -14.58 10.04
C TYR A 132 -7.23 -14.77 8.57
N LEU A 133 -6.39 -14.30 7.65
CA LEU A 133 -6.63 -14.38 6.21
C LEU A 133 -6.37 -15.78 5.62
N GLY A 134 -5.24 -16.38 5.98
CA GLY A 134 -4.75 -17.63 5.37
C GLY A 134 -4.98 -18.89 6.20
N GLY A 135 -5.58 -18.75 7.39
CA GLY A 135 -5.73 -19.85 8.34
C GLY A 135 -4.43 -20.17 9.09
N ASP A 136 -4.48 -21.21 9.91
CA ASP A 136 -3.37 -21.57 10.80
C ASP A 136 -2.15 -22.12 10.03
N ASP A 137 -2.35 -22.57 8.78
CA ASP A 137 -1.29 -23.05 7.88
C ASP A 137 -0.52 -21.93 7.15
N ALA A 138 -0.92 -20.65 7.32
CA ALA A 138 -0.28 -19.48 6.70
C ALA A 138 1.11 -19.19 7.30
N THR A 139 2.09 -20.03 6.96
CA THR A 139 3.43 -20.07 7.57
C THR A 139 4.57 -19.84 6.58
N LEU A 140 4.27 -19.84 5.28
CA LEU A 140 5.27 -19.62 4.23
C LEU A 140 5.66 -18.14 4.14
N LEU A 141 6.94 -17.85 4.39
CA LEU A 141 7.52 -16.52 4.16
C LEU A 141 7.98 -16.38 2.70
N PRO A 142 7.80 -15.20 2.08
CA PRO A 142 8.19 -14.98 0.68
C PRO A 142 9.71 -14.81 0.53
N VAL A 143 10.23 -15.12 -0.66
CA VAL A 143 11.58 -14.65 -1.05
C VAL A 143 11.48 -13.14 -1.32
N PRO A 144 12.25 -12.29 -0.63
CA PRO A 144 12.17 -10.85 -0.85
C PRO A 144 12.83 -10.50 -2.19
N LEU A 145 12.15 -9.69 -3.00
CA LEU A 145 12.75 -9.03 -4.15
C LEU A 145 13.08 -7.60 -3.73
N VAL A 146 14.37 -7.30 -3.53
CA VAL A 146 14.78 -6.02 -2.95
C VAL A 146 15.37 -5.14 -4.03
N ASN A 147 14.70 -4.04 -4.33
CA ASN A 147 15.19 -3.04 -5.26
C ASN A 147 16.47 -2.37 -4.72
N VAL A 148 17.52 -2.34 -5.55
CA VAL A 148 18.84 -1.78 -5.19
C VAL A 148 19.28 -0.66 -6.11
N LEU A 149 18.86 -0.68 -7.38
CA LEU A 149 19.08 0.42 -8.32
C LEU A 149 17.78 0.81 -9.01
N ASN A 150 17.52 2.11 -9.02
CA ASN A 150 16.37 2.73 -9.65
C ASN A 150 16.72 3.36 -10.99
N GLY A 151 15.85 3.18 -11.97
CA GLY A 151 15.85 3.85 -13.26
C GLY A 151 14.44 4.18 -13.74
N GLY A 152 14.29 4.48 -15.02
CA GLY A 152 13.00 4.76 -15.64
C GLY A 152 12.23 5.88 -14.94
N LYS A 153 10.94 5.65 -14.63
CA LYS A 153 10.08 6.66 -13.98
C LYS A 153 10.38 6.87 -12.49
N HIS A 154 11.16 5.99 -11.85
CA HIS A 154 11.44 6.04 -10.42
C HIS A 154 12.74 6.79 -10.08
N ALA A 155 13.49 7.24 -11.07
CA ALA A 155 14.70 8.01 -10.89
C ALA A 155 14.94 9.01 -12.03
N ASP A 156 15.50 10.18 -11.69
CA ASP A 156 15.97 11.17 -12.66
C ASP A 156 17.41 10.82 -13.11
N ASN A 157 17.57 9.69 -13.79
CA ASN A 157 18.85 9.22 -14.33
C ASN A 157 18.70 8.64 -15.74
N ASN A 158 19.81 8.15 -16.29
CA ASN A 158 19.88 7.65 -17.67
C ASN A 158 19.61 6.14 -17.82
N LEU A 159 19.03 5.50 -16.81
CA LEU A 159 18.73 4.07 -16.83
C LEU A 159 17.37 3.80 -17.46
N ASP A 160 17.34 2.98 -18.51
CA ASP A 160 16.09 2.61 -19.18
C ASP A 160 15.25 1.63 -18.35
N PHE A 161 15.91 0.67 -17.71
CA PHE A 161 15.25 -0.31 -16.84
C PHE A 161 14.83 0.34 -15.52
N GLN A 162 13.59 0.06 -15.11
CA GLN A 162 12.97 0.72 -13.97
C GLN A 162 13.55 0.28 -12.63
N GLU A 163 13.77 -1.02 -12.44
CA GLU A 163 14.21 -1.60 -11.17
C GLU A 163 15.24 -2.71 -11.41
N PHE A 164 16.31 -2.69 -10.62
CA PHE A 164 17.27 -3.80 -10.53
C PHE A 164 17.24 -4.36 -9.11
N MET A 165 16.79 -5.61 -8.99
CA MET A 165 16.52 -6.23 -7.70
C MET A 165 17.54 -7.30 -7.33
N LEU A 166 17.82 -7.40 -6.04
CA LEU A 166 18.48 -8.57 -5.45
C LEU A 166 17.43 -9.61 -5.07
N VAL A 167 17.77 -10.87 -5.36
CA VAL A 167 16.95 -12.04 -5.00
C VAL A 167 17.81 -12.99 -4.15
N PRO A 168 17.74 -12.92 -2.82
CA PRO A 168 18.54 -13.74 -1.91
C PRO A 168 17.98 -15.16 -1.82
N LEU A 169 18.29 -15.99 -2.81
CA LEU A 169 17.94 -17.42 -2.80
C LEU A 169 18.91 -18.23 -1.93
N GLY A 170 18.43 -19.35 -1.40
CA GLY A 170 19.26 -20.32 -0.67
C GLY A 170 19.35 -20.11 0.85
N PHE A 171 18.61 -19.14 1.41
CA PHE A 171 18.50 -18.96 2.86
C PHE A 171 17.34 -19.79 3.42
N GLU A 172 17.55 -20.41 4.58
CA GLU A 172 16.51 -21.13 5.31
C GLU A 172 15.55 -20.21 6.06
N ARG A 173 15.99 -18.98 6.36
CA ARG A 173 15.21 -17.99 7.13
C ARG A 173 15.10 -16.68 6.37
N PHE A 174 13.91 -16.09 6.40
CA PHE A 174 13.65 -14.76 5.84
C PHE A 174 14.54 -13.68 6.47
N SER A 175 14.81 -13.75 7.78
CA SER A 175 15.69 -12.80 8.46
C SER A 175 17.11 -12.82 7.92
N ASP A 176 17.64 -14.01 7.61
CA ASP A 176 18.99 -14.17 7.07
C ASP A 176 19.06 -13.66 5.63
N ALA A 177 18.01 -13.92 4.84
CA ALA A 177 17.86 -13.39 3.49
C ALA A 177 17.87 -11.84 3.49
N ILE A 178 17.07 -11.21 4.36
CA ILE A 178 17.02 -9.74 4.50
C ILE A 178 18.36 -9.18 4.99
N TRP A 179 19.01 -9.84 5.95
CA TRP A 179 20.30 -9.42 6.47
C TRP A 179 21.36 -9.40 5.37
N ALA A 180 21.48 -10.51 4.62
CA ALA A 180 22.41 -10.62 3.51
C ALA A 180 22.15 -9.55 2.44
N THR A 181 20.88 -9.28 2.11
CA THR A 181 20.53 -8.23 1.16
C THR A 181 20.90 -6.83 1.66
N THR A 182 20.76 -6.57 2.95
CA THR A 182 21.15 -5.29 3.57
C THR A 182 22.66 -5.07 3.49
N GLU A 183 23.45 -6.12 3.73
CA GLU A 183 24.91 -6.06 3.57
C GLU A 183 25.30 -5.79 2.12
N VAL A 184 24.70 -6.48 1.15
CA VAL A 184 24.96 -6.25 -0.27
C VAL A 184 24.57 -4.82 -0.67
N PHE A 185 23.42 -4.31 -0.22
CA PHE A 185 22.99 -2.93 -0.46
C PHE A 185 24.04 -1.91 0.05
N ALA A 186 24.57 -2.11 1.26
CA ALA A 186 25.63 -1.27 1.80
C ALA A 186 26.93 -1.35 0.97
N GLN A 187 27.29 -2.54 0.47
CA GLN A 187 28.46 -2.70 -0.40
C GLN A 187 28.27 -2.05 -1.77
N VAL A 188 27.07 -2.07 -2.33
CA VAL A 188 26.75 -1.37 -3.58
C VAL A 188 27.00 0.12 -3.44
N ARG A 189 26.59 0.73 -2.32
CA ARG A 189 26.91 2.14 -2.01
C ARG A 189 28.40 2.43 -2.08
N ASP A 190 29.21 1.56 -1.48
CA ASP A 190 30.65 1.77 -1.41
C ASP A 190 31.31 1.58 -2.79
N VAL A 191 30.79 0.67 -3.62
CA VAL A 191 31.18 0.55 -5.03
C VAL A 191 30.83 1.82 -5.82
N LEU A 192 29.62 2.36 -5.66
CA LEU A 192 29.19 3.60 -6.31
C LEU A 192 30.10 4.77 -5.91
N ARG A 193 30.39 4.94 -4.61
CA ARG A 193 31.30 5.97 -4.10
C ARG A 193 32.72 5.85 -4.65
N ARG A 194 33.29 4.64 -4.67
CA ARG A 194 34.62 4.40 -5.25
C ARG A 194 34.68 4.76 -6.73
N ARG A 195 33.56 4.66 -7.45
CA ARG A 195 33.43 5.04 -8.86
C ARG A 195 33.07 6.51 -9.06
N GLY A 196 32.95 7.31 -8.00
CA GLY A 196 32.57 8.72 -8.07
C GLY A 196 31.10 8.94 -8.45
N LEU A 197 30.23 7.94 -8.26
CA LEU A 197 28.82 8.01 -8.62
C LEU A 197 27.96 8.49 -7.44
N LEU A 198 26.87 9.19 -7.78
CA LEU A 198 25.88 9.63 -6.79
C LEU A 198 25.20 8.43 -6.13
N CYS A 199 24.96 8.55 -4.83
CA CYS A 199 24.29 7.54 -4.00
C CYS A 199 22.96 8.05 -3.45
N GLY A 200 22.32 8.99 -4.15
CA GLY A 200 20.94 9.38 -3.86
C GLY A 200 20.00 8.20 -4.06
N VAL A 201 18.94 8.15 -3.29
CA VAL A 201 17.93 7.08 -3.38
C VAL A 201 16.68 7.60 -4.10
N GLY A 202 16.05 6.73 -4.88
CA GLY A 202 14.77 7.00 -5.54
C GLY A 202 13.57 6.72 -4.62
N ASP A 203 12.36 6.74 -5.20
CA ASP A 203 11.09 6.58 -4.49
C ASP A 203 11.01 5.29 -3.65
N GLU A 204 11.68 4.22 -4.10
CA GLU A 204 11.66 2.89 -3.48
C GLU A 204 12.89 2.59 -2.61
N GLY A 205 13.80 3.56 -2.43
CA GLY A 205 14.98 3.41 -1.59
C GLY A 205 16.22 2.84 -2.30
N GLY A 206 16.10 2.28 -3.50
CA GLY A 206 17.23 1.91 -4.36
C GLY A 206 18.07 3.12 -4.80
N TYR A 207 19.38 2.94 -5.06
CA TYR A 207 20.25 4.02 -5.54
C TYR A 207 19.91 4.43 -6.97
N ALA A 208 20.05 5.73 -7.28
CA ALA A 208 19.78 6.29 -8.60
C ALA A 208 21.06 6.92 -9.22
N PRO A 209 22.11 6.13 -9.53
CA PRO A 209 23.33 6.66 -10.12
C PRO A 209 23.12 7.02 -11.61
N GLN A 210 24.00 7.88 -12.12
CA GLN A 210 24.17 8.08 -13.57
C GLN A 210 25.21 7.07 -14.08
N LEU A 211 24.79 6.04 -14.81
CA LEU A 211 25.70 5.02 -15.35
C LEU A 211 26.22 5.44 -16.73
N ARG A 212 27.32 4.82 -17.21
CA ARG A 212 27.91 5.20 -18.52
C ARG A 212 27.19 4.57 -19.71
N SER A 213 26.57 3.41 -19.53
CA SER A 213 25.80 2.68 -20.54
C SER A 213 24.73 1.83 -19.87
N ASN A 214 23.68 1.54 -20.65
CA ASN A 214 22.66 0.53 -20.33
C ASN A 214 22.99 -0.86 -20.93
N ALA A 215 24.10 -0.95 -21.68
CA ALA A 215 24.65 -2.18 -22.25
C ALA A 215 25.44 -3.00 -21.23
#